data_AF-A0A9Q0MDC8-F1
#
_entry.id   AF-A0A9Q0MDC8-F1
#
_cell.length_a   1.000
_cell.length_b   1.000
_cell.length_c   1.000
_cell.angle_alpha   90.00
_cell.angle_beta   90.00
_cell.angle_gamma   90.00
#
_symmetry.space_group_name_H-M   'P 1'
#
loop_
_entity.id
_entity.type
_entity.pdbx_description
1 polymer ?
#
loop_
_entity_poly.entity_id
_entity_poly.type
_entity_poly.pdbx_seq_one_letter_code
_entity_poly.pdbx_strand_id
1 'polypeptide(L)'
;MPIIIYNIYNVLINIWFFLESIYCLDYGRRLYDFKFPSNTDRSPMAEHCCFMIYLYMLSKFVDMTDTIFFILRKKYHQASFLHVYHHSFVPMLMWMAVKLMPNAGPAGLFPLLNSFIHALMYGYYTIAALGPRYQRLRVWKKYITIIQLVQFVCYIVHATLFLFLQNGYPIFIVYIAYVQNPFFLVMFYQFFRATYQDKNKKCN
;
A
#
# COMPACT_ATOMS: atom_id res chain seq x y z
N MET A 1 5.70 -9.30 -22.95
CA MET A 1 4.68 -10.31 -22.60
C MET A 1 4.68 -10.65 -21.11
N PRO A 2 5.81 -11.03 -20.46
CA PRO A 2 5.80 -11.44 -19.04
C PRO A 2 5.33 -10.34 -18.07
N ILE A 3 5.74 -9.09 -18.29
CA ILE A 3 5.37 -7.96 -17.41
C ILE A 3 3.87 -7.61 -17.49
N ILE A 4 3.21 -7.87 -18.62
CA ILE A 4 1.78 -7.59 -18.77
C ILE A 4 0.98 -8.60 -17.95
N ILE A 5 1.34 -9.89 -18.04
CA ILE A 5 0.73 -10.96 -17.26
C ILE A 5 0.93 -10.69 -15.77
N TYR A 6 2.15 -10.33 -15.36
CA TYR A 6 2.47 -9.94 -14.00
C TYR A 6 1.62 -8.75 -13.51
N ASN A 7 1.50 -7.67 -14.29
CA ASN A 7 0.69 -6.52 -13.91
C ASN A 7 -0.80 -6.88 -13.82
N ILE A 8 -1.33 -7.68 -14.74
CA ILE A 8 -2.73 -8.15 -14.70
C ILE A 8 -2.98 -8.98 -13.44
N TYR A 9 -2.08 -9.91 -13.13
CA TYR A 9 -2.13 -10.67 -11.87
C TYR A 9 -2.19 -9.72 -10.66
N ASN A 10 -1.31 -8.72 -10.62
CA ASN A 10 -1.31 -7.74 -9.54
C ASN A 10 -2.58 -6.88 -9.47
N VAL A 11 -3.20 -6.55 -10.61
CA VAL A 11 -4.51 -5.88 -10.61
C VAL A 11 -5.55 -6.77 -9.95
N LEU A 12 -5.66 -8.03 -10.39
CA LEU A 12 -6.68 -8.96 -9.91
C LEU A 12 -6.53 -9.27 -8.42
N ILE A 13 -5.31 -9.54 -7.96
CA ILE A 13 -5.07 -9.86 -6.56
C ILE A 13 -5.32 -8.65 -5.65
N ASN A 14 -4.99 -7.44 -6.08
CA ASN A 14 -5.27 -6.22 -5.31
C ASN A 14 -6.77 -5.86 -5.30
N ILE A 15 -7.51 -6.15 -6.37
CA ILE A 15 -8.98 -6.03 -6.34
C ILE A 15 -9.57 -7.02 -5.34
N TRP A 16 -9.08 -8.26 -5.32
CA TRP A 16 -9.52 -9.25 -4.34
C TRP A 16 -9.23 -8.79 -2.90
N PHE A 17 -8.00 -8.36 -2.60
CA PHE A 17 -7.66 -7.82 -1.27
C PHE A 17 -8.50 -6.60 -0.90
N PHE A 18 -8.84 -5.74 -1.84
CA PHE A 18 -9.70 -4.59 -1.60
C PHE A 18 -11.09 -5.02 -1.13
N LEU A 19 -11.72 -5.97 -1.85
CA LEU A 19 -13.04 -6.49 -1.51
C LEU A 19 -13.03 -7.24 -0.17
N GLU A 20 -12.01 -8.07 0.06
CA GLU A 20 -11.87 -8.78 1.33
C GLU A 20 -11.63 -7.83 2.50
N SER A 21 -10.90 -6.73 2.29
CA SER A 21 -10.69 -5.70 3.32
C SER A 21 -12.01 -5.01 3.67
N ILE A 22 -12.88 -4.72 2.69
CA ILE A 22 -14.22 -4.17 2.94
C ILE A 22 -15.04 -5.14 3.80
N TYR A 23 -15.01 -6.44 3.45
CA TYR A 23 -15.74 -7.47 4.17
C TYR A 23 -15.25 -7.62 5.62
N CYS A 24 -13.93 -7.73 5.83
CA CYS A 24 -13.32 -7.79 7.16
C CYS A 24 -13.59 -6.55 8.02
N LEU A 25 -13.80 -5.40 7.38
CA LEU A 25 -14.15 -4.15 8.03
C LEU A 25 -15.63 -4.02 8.42
N ASP A 26 -16.45 -5.03 8.16
CA ASP A 26 -17.91 -4.94 8.25
C ASP A 26 -18.42 -3.68 7.53
N TYR A 27 -17.99 -3.53 6.26
CA TYR A 27 -18.35 -2.40 5.39
C TYR A 27 -18.03 -1.02 5.98
N GLY A 28 -16.97 -0.94 6.78
CA GLY A 28 -16.46 0.29 7.38
C GLY A 28 -16.89 0.51 8.83
N ARG A 29 -17.78 -0.30 9.39
CA ARG A 29 -18.20 -0.19 10.80
C ARG A 29 -17.06 -0.42 11.79
N ARG A 30 -16.08 -1.24 11.42
CA ARG A 30 -14.89 -1.54 12.23
C ARG A 30 -13.69 -0.65 11.92
N LEU A 31 -13.85 0.39 11.07
CA LEU A 31 -12.73 1.21 10.61
C LEU A 31 -11.99 1.93 11.75
N TYR A 32 -12.73 2.31 12.79
CA TYR A 32 -12.24 2.99 13.99
C TYR A 32 -12.37 2.12 15.25
N ASP A 33 -12.56 0.80 15.10
CA ASP A 33 -12.52 -0.11 16.23
C ASP A 33 -11.05 -0.37 16.61
N PHE A 34 -10.56 0.40 17.57
CA PHE A 34 -9.19 0.32 18.06
C PHE A 34 -9.05 -0.54 19.32
N LYS A 35 -10.01 -1.45 19.56
CA LYS A 35 -9.88 -2.45 20.62
C LYS A 35 -8.86 -3.51 20.21
N PHE A 36 -8.01 -3.91 21.15
CA PHE A 36 -7.11 -5.03 20.92
C PHE A 36 -7.94 -6.33 20.77
N PRO A 37 -7.81 -7.04 19.65
CA PRO A 37 -8.59 -8.24 19.39
C PRO A 37 -8.21 -9.36 20.34
N SER A 38 -9.17 -10.23 20.65
CA SER A 38 -8.93 -11.40 21.50
C SER A 38 -8.10 -12.45 20.77
N ASN A 39 -6.99 -12.89 21.39
CA ASN A 39 -6.13 -13.95 20.86
C ASN A 39 -6.80 -15.33 20.83
N THR A 40 -7.94 -15.48 21.52
CA THR A 40 -8.69 -16.73 21.63
C THR A 40 -9.94 -16.75 20.74
N ASP A 41 -10.25 -15.66 20.04
CA ASP A 41 -11.37 -15.62 19.11
C ASP A 41 -11.06 -16.49 17.88
N ARG A 42 -11.86 -17.55 17.72
CA ARG A 42 -11.83 -18.53 16.63
C ARG A 42 -13.09 -18.46 15.78
N SER A 43 -13.78 -17.32 15.77
CA SER A 43 -14.92 -17.13 14.90
C SER A 43 -14.48 -17.25 13.43
N PRO A 44 -15.33 -17.77 12.53
CA PRO A 44 -15.01 -17.88 11.11
C PRO A 44 -14.54 -16.56 10.49
N MET A 45 -15.09 -15.43 10.96
CA MET A 45 -14.68 -14.10 10.52
C MET A 45 -13.26 -13.75 10.97
N ALA A 46 -12.90 -14.02 12.24
CA ALA A 46 -11.56 -13.76 12.75
C ALA A 46 -10.50 -14.59 12.02
N GLU A 47 -10.78 -15.87 11.77
CA GLU A 47 -9.88 -16.76 11.01
C GLU A 47 -9.75 -16.32 9.54
N HIS A 48 -10.86 -15.93 8.91
CA HIS A 48 -10.85 -15.40 7.55
C HIS A 48 -9.99 -14.14 7.42
N CYS A 49 -10.14 -13.18 8.34
CA CYS A 49 -9.35 -11.95 8.33
C CYS A 49 -7.87 -12.21 8.66
N CYS A 50 -7.57 -13.15 9.56
CA CYS A 50 -6.21 -13.65 9.78
C CYS A 50 -5.57 -14.20 8.49
N PHE A 51 -6.30 -15.05 7.78
CA PHE A 51 -5.82 -15.65 6.55
C PHE A 51 -5.61 -14.60 5.45
N MET A 52 -6.55 -13.69 5.30
CA MET A 52 -6.46 -12.58 4.34
C MET A 52 -5.24 -11.69 4.62
N ILE A 53 -5.02 -11.25 5.87
CA ILE A 53 -3.89 -10.39 6.19
C ILE A 53 -2.55 -11.11 6.01
N TYR A 54 -2.51 -12.42 6.27
CA TYR A 54 -1.35 -13.26 6.00
C TYR A 54 -1.04 -13.35 4.50
N LEU A 55 -2.05 -13.59 3.66
CA LEU A 55 -1.88 -13.57 2.20
C LEU A 55 -1.46 -12.19 1.69
N TYR A 56 -2.03 -11.12 2.26
CA TYR A 56 -1.66 -9.75 1.90
C TYR A 56 -0.20 -9.44 2.25
N MET A 57 0.27 -9.89 3.43
CA MET A 57 1.69 -9.83 3.79
C MET A 57 2.57 -10.55 2.77
N LEU A 58 2.22 -11.78 2.38
CA LEU A 58 2.97 -12.52 1.36
C LEU A 58 2.99 -11.77 0.02
N SER A 59 1.89 -11.14 -0.37
CA SER A 59 1.83 -10.34 -1.58
C SER A 59 2.83 -9.18 -1.56
N LYS A 60 3.09 -8.55 -0.41
CA LYS A 60 4.10 -7.47 -0.32
C LYS A 60 5.53 -7.98 -0.58
N PHE A 61 5.83 -9.23 -0.23
CA PHE A 61 7.09 -9.87 -0.62
C PHE A 61 7.13 -10.16 -2.13
N VAL A 62 6.00 -10.56 -2.73
CA VAL A 62 5.90 -10.72 -4.18
C VAL A 62 6.10 -9.38 -4.91
N ASP A 63 5.60 -8.27 -4.37
CA ASP A 63 5.79 -6.93 -4.94
C ASP A 63 7.29 -6.56 -5.06
N MET A 64 8.19 -7.18 -4.29
CA MET A 64 9.65 -6.97 -4.44
C MET A 64 10.17 -7.42 -5.81
N THR A 65 9.44 -8.30 -6.51
CA THR A 65 9.77 -8.73 -7.88
C THR A 65 9.74 -7.58 -8.90
N ASP A 66 9.06 -6.46 -8.60
CA ASP A 66 9.14 -5.24 -9.41
C ASP A 66 10.59 -4.76 -9.57
N THR A 67 11.36 -4.84 -8.50
CA THR A 67 12.78 -4.47 -8.49
C THR A 67 13.60 -5.38 -9.41
N ILE A 68 13.27 -6.69 -9.43
CA ILE A 68 13.90 -7.66 -10.35
C ILE A 68 13.60 -7.26 -11.80
N PHE A 69 12.35 -6.91 -12.13
CA PHE A 69 12.01 -6.44 -13.47
C PHE A 69 12.73 -5.15 -13.85
N PHE A 70 12.94 -4.21 -12.92
CA PHE A 70 13.71 -2.99 -13.20
C PHE A 70 15.16 -3.30 -13.53
N ILE A 71 15.79 -4.21 -12.77
CA ILE A 71 17.18 -4.62 -12.99
C ILE A 71 17.32 -5.37 -14.32
N LEU A 72 16.47 -6.36 -14.59
CA LEU A 72 16.51 -7.16 -15.82
C LEU A 72 16.27 -6.30 -17.07
N ARG A 73 15.46 -5.26 -16.98
CA ARG A 73 15.19 -4.32 -18.09
C ARG A 73 16.21 -3.19 -18.19
N LYS A 74 17.25 -3.17 -17.34
CA LYS A 74 18.26 -2.11 -17.24
C LYS A 74 17.63 -0.73 -17.01
N LYS A 75 16.54 -0.66 -16.24
CA LYS A 75 15.80 0.57 -15.89
C LYS A 75 16.11 1.01 -14.46
N TYR A 76 17.39 1.13 -14.12
CA TYR A 76 17.86 1.43 -12.76
C TYR A 76 17.31 2.72 -12.16
N HIS A 77 17.00 3.72 -12.98
CA HIS A 77 16.35 4.96 -12.51
C HIS A 77 14.96 4.74 -11.88
N GLN A 78 14.32 3.59 -12.12
CA GLN A 78 13.03 3.22 -11.50
C GLN A 78 13.24 2.64 -10.10
N ALA A 79 14.38 1.99 -9.84
CA ALA A 79 14.81 1.53 -8.52
C ALA A 79 15.40 2.69 -7.70
N SER A 80 14.64 3.77 -7.57
CA SER A 80 15.02 4.94 -6.75
C SER A 80 15.13 4.58 -5.26
N PHE A 81 15.77 5.45 -4.47
CA PHE A 81 15.80 5.30 -3.01
C PHE A 81 14.39 5.13 -2.42
N LEU A 82 13.41 5.94 -2.88
CA LEU A 82 12.02 5.83 -2.46
C LEU A 82 11.44 4.42 -2.72
N HIS A 83 11.69 3.87 -3.92
CA HIS A 83 11.22 2.55 -4.31
C HIS A 83 11.82 1.46 -3.43
N VAL A 84 13.14 1.44 -3.32
CA VAL A 84 13.85 0.40 -2.56
C VAL A 84 13.47 0.48 -1.07
N TYR A 85 13.47 1.68 -0.49
CA TYR A 85 13.07 1.88 0.90
C TYR A 85 11.62 1.38 1.14
N HIS A 86 10.67 1.74 0.26
CA HIS A 86 9.29 1.29 0.37
C HIS A 86 9.16 -0.24 0.28
N HIS A 87 9.74 -0.86 -0.75
CA HIS A 87 9.64 -2.31 -0.97
C HIS A 87 10.47 -3.15 0.01
N SER A 88 11.40 -2.56 0.76
CA SER A 88 12.07 -3.23 1.88
C SER A 88 11.29 -3.08 3.19
N PHE A 89 10.78 -1.89 3.48
CA PHE A 89 10.19 -1.60 4.79
C PHE A 89 8.74 -2.07 4.92
N VAL A 90 7.92 -1.94 3.87
CA VAL A 90 6.50 -2.35 3.92
C VAL A 90 6.32 -3.85 4.23
N PRO A 91 7.02 -4.80 3.58
CA PRO A 91 6.89 -6.22 3.93
C PRO A 91 7.31 -6.51 5.37
N MET A 92 8.34 -5.83 5.87
CA MET A 92 8.81 -5.97 7.25
C MET A 92 7.76 -5.51 8.26
N LEU A 93 7.13 -4.35 8.01
CA LEU A 93 6.03 -3.84 8.84
C LEU A 93 4.82 -4.78 8.82
N MET A 94 4.47 -5.33 7.66
CA MET A 94 3.37 -6.29 7.55
C MET A 94 3.67 -7.57 8.33
N TRP A 95 4.90 -8.07 8.29
CA TRP A 95 5.30 -9.23 9.09
C TRP A 95 5.20 -8.96 10.59
N MET A 96 5.65 -7.78 11.05
CA MET A 96 5.49 -7.36 12.43
C MET A 96 4.01 -7.27 12.83
N ALA A 97 3.17 -6.66 12.00
CA ALA A 97 1.74 -6.53 12.24
C ALA A 97 1.07 -7.90 12.39
N VAL A 98 1.30 -8.83 11.45
CA VAL A 98 0.74 -10.19 11.52
C VAL A 98 1.20 -10.95 12.76
N LYS A 99 2.43 -10.73 13.23
CA LYS A 99 2.96 -11.43 14.41
C LYS A 99 2.48 -10.86 15.74
N LEU A 100 2.23 -9.57 15.80
CA LEU A 100 2.01 -8.85 17.06
C LEU A 100 0.56 -8.40 17.25
N MET A 101 -0.25 -8.42 16.18
CA MET A 101 -1.66 -8.06 16.18
C MET A 101 -2.48 -9.31 15.83
N PRO A 102 -2.99 -10.03 16.84
CA PRO A 102 -3.85 -11.18 16.63
C PRO A 102 -5.10 -10.77 15.85
N ASN A 103 -5.72 -11.67 15.07
CA ASN A 103 -6.95 -11.38 14.32
C ASN A 103 -6.91 -10.11 13.47
N ALA A 104 -5.71 -9.77 13.00
CA ALA A 104 -5.42 -8.64 12.13
C ALA A 104 -5.57 -7.23 12.75
N GLY A 105 -5.98 -7.05 14.02
CA GLY A 105 -6.16 -5.72 14.64
C GLY A 105 -6.95 -4.73 13.75
N PRO A 106 -6.71 -3.40 13.77
CA PRO A 106 -7.25 -2.47 12.78
C PRO A 106 -6.64 -2.67 11.38
N ALA A 107 -6.64 -3.89 10.84
CA ALA A 107 -6.34 -4.25 9.46
C ALA A 107 -7.33 -3.66 8.44
N GLY A 108 -8.05 -2.62 8.80
CA GLY A 108 -8.98 -2.00 7.90
C GLY A 108 -8.31 -1.14 6.86
N LEU A 109 -7.81 0.01 7.30
CA LEU A 109 -7.57 1.11 6.37
C LEU A 109 -6.34 0.88 5.48
N PHE A 110 -5.28 0.27 6.02
CA PHE A 110 -4.04 0.08 5.26
C PHE A 110 -4.20 -0.91 4.11
N PRO A 111 -4.60 -2.19 4.32
CA PRO A 111 -4.84 -3.10 3.21
C PRO A 111 -5.92 -2.59 2.25
N LEU A 112 -6.97 -1.93 2.77
CA LEU A 112 -8.04 -1.36 1.95
C LEU A 112 -7.53 -0.29 0.96
N LEU A 113 -6.95 0.80 1.45
CA LEU A 113 -6.54 1.89 0.56
C LEU A 113 -5.34 1.50 -0.31
N ASN A 114 -4.39 0.73 0.25
CA ASN A 114 -3.21 0.30 -0.47
C ASN A 114 -3.58 -0.60 -1.65
N SER A 115 -4.46 -1.58 -1.44
CA SER A 115 -4.86 -2.51 -2.50
C SER A 115 -5.68 -1.80 -3.58
N PHE A 116 -6.57 -0.87 -3.21
CA PHE A 116 -7.27 0.00 -4.17
C PHE A 116 -6.29 0.76 -5.07
N ILE A 117 -5.30 1.42 -4.47
CA ILE A 117 -4.33 2.23 -5.20
C ILE A 117 -3.37 1.38 -6.02
N HIS A 118 -2.97 0.21 -5.53
CA HIS A 118 -2.16 -0.73 -6.31
C HIS A 118 -2.94 -1.30 -7.50
N ALA A 119 -4.23 -1.60 -7.36
CA ALA A 119 -5.06 -1.99 -8.50
C ALA A 119 -5.07 -0.90 -9.59
N LEU A 120 -5.23 0.36 -9.21
CA LEU A 120 -5.14 1.50 -10.14
C LEU A 120 -3.74 1.64 -10.75
N MET A 121 -2.68 1.52 -9.94
CA MET A 121 -1.30 1.67 -10.38
C MET A 121 -0.88 0.57 -11.36
N TYR A 122 -1.11 -0.70 -11.04
CA TYR A 122 -0.81 -1.81 -11.93
C TYR A 122 -1.73 -1.83 -13.15
N GLY A 123 -2.97 -1.34 -13.03
CA GLY A 123 -3.86 -1.11 -14.17
C GLY A 123 -3.24 -0.12 -15.15
N TYR A 124 -2.76 1.02 -14.64
CA TYR A 124 -2.02 2.00 -15.44
C TYR A 124 -0.75 1.40 -16.07
N TYR A 125 0.04 0.62 -15.32
CA TYR A 125 1.24 -0.03 -15.86
C TYR A 125 0.94 -1.07 -16.93
N THR A 126 -0.19 -1.79 -16.81
CA THR A 126 -0.68 -2.74 -17.82
C THR A 126 -0.95 -2.01 -19.12
N ILE A 127 -1.74 -0.94 -19.08
CA ILE A 127 -2.11 -0.19 -20.29
C ILE A 127 -0.90 0.53 -20.88
N ALA A 128 -0.03 1.09 -20.04
CA ALA A 128 1.21 1.73 -20.49
C ALA A 128 2.18 0.74 -21.17
N ALA A 129 2.11 -0.56 -20.84
CA ALA A 129 2.92 -1.61 -21.46
C ALA A 129 2.39 -2.09 -22.82
N LEU A 130 1.14 -1.74 -23.19
CA LEU A 130 0.53 -2.10 -24.49
C LEU A 130 1.05 -1.28 -25.68
N GLY A 131 1.94 -0.30 -25.43
CA GLY A 131 2.72 0.36 -26.47
C GLY A 131 2.44 1.85 -26.67
N PRO A 132 3.04 2.47 -27.69
CA PRO A 132 3.08 3.92 -27.89
C PRO A 132 1.71 4.59 -28.05
N ARG A 133 0.70 3.86 -28.52
CA ARG A 133 -0.67 4.38 -28.74
C ARG A 133 -1.30 4.90 -27.44
N TYR A 134 -0.87 4.41 -26.28
CA TYR A 134 -1.38 4.80 -24.97
C TYR A 134 -0.57 5.90 -24.30
N GLN A 135 0.34 6.56 -25.02
CA GLN A 135 1.17 7.65 -24.48
C GLN A 135 0.35 8.83 -23.93
N ARG A 136 -0.89 9.03 -24.40
CA ARG A 136 -1.82 10.01 -23.84
C ARG A 136 -2.20 9.70 -22.39
N LEU A 137 -2.10 8.44 -21.94
CA LEU A 137 -2.34 8.09 -20.53
C LEU A 137 -1.27 8.62 -19.58
N ARG A 138 -0.15 9.15 -20.07
CA ARG A 138 0.90 9.74 -19.21
C ARG A 138 0.40 10.88 -18.33
N VAL A 139 -0.67 11.60 -18.71
CA VAL A 139 -1.30 12.62 -17.84
C VAL A 139 -1.92 11.99 -16.58
N TRP A 140 -2.44 10.76 -16.68
CA TRP A 140 -3.00 10.02 -15.55
C TRP A 140 -1.97 9.65 -14.50
N LYS A 141 -0.70 9.52 -14.88
CA LYS A 141 0.40 9.25 -13.94
C LYS A 141 0.44 10.27 -12.80
N LYS A 142 0.24 11.56 -13.11
CA LYS A 142 0.22 12.64 -12.10
C LYS A 142 -0.92 12.43 -11.10
N TYR A 143 -2.11 12.10 -11.58
CA TYR A 143 -3.28 11.88 -10.73
C TYR A 143 -3.12 10.65 -9.84
N ILE A 144 -2.52 9.56 -10.34
CA ILE A 144 -2.18 8.38 -9.52
C ILE A 144 -1.23 8.78 -8.38
N THR A 145 -0.20 9.58 -8.65
CA THR A 145 0.69 10.08 -7.59
C THR A 145 -0.03 10.98 -6.59
N ILE A 146 -0.98 11.81 -7.03
CA ILE A 146 -1.80 12.63 -6.11
C ILE A 146 -2.66 11.74 -5.22
N ILE A 147 -3.29 10.71 -5.77
CA ILE A 147 -4.09 9.76 -4.99
C ILE A 147 -3.22 9.01 -3.97
N GLN A 148 -1.99 8.64 -4.33
CA GLN A 148 -1.00 8.08 -3.38
C GLN A 148 -0.65 9.05 -2.25
N LEU A 149 -0.50 10.35 -2.53
CA LEU A 149 -0.27 11.35 -1.48
C LEU A 149 -1.47 11.47 -0.54
N VAL A 150 -2.68 11.49 -1.09
CA VAL A 150 -3.93 11.52 -0.30
C VAL A 150 -4.04 10.27 0.58
N GLN A 151 -3.66 9.09 0.09
CA GLN A 151 -3.60 7.85 0.88
C GLN A 151 -2.75 8.02 2.14
N PHE A 152 -1.55 8.59 2.02
CA PHE A 152 -0.68 8.79 3.19
C PHE A 152 -1.28 9.80 4.17
N VAL A 153 -1.98 10.84 3.70
CA VAL A 153 -2.71 11.75 4.59
C VAL A 153 -3.80 11.00 5.36
N CYS A 154 -4.58 10.15 4.68
CA CYS A 154 -5.58 9.30 5.35
C CYS A 154 -4.94 8.39 6.41
N TYR A 155 -3.78 7.79 6.10
CA TYR A 155 -3.06 6.96 7.06
C TYR A 155 -2.53 7.76 8.25
N ILE A 156 -2.05 8.99 8.06
CA ILE A 156 -1.60 9.85 9.16
C ILE A 156 -2.78 10.17 10.08
N VAL A 157 -3.93 10.55 9.53
CA VAL A 157 -5.13 10.83 10.34
C VAL A 157 -5.54 9.59 11.12
N HIS A 158 -5.63 8.43 10.46
CA HIS A 158 -6.01 7.18 11.11
C HIS A 158 -5.01 6.74 12.18
N ALA A 159 -3.70 6.84 11.90
CA ALA A 159 -2.65 6.54 12.86
C ALA A 159 -2.62 7.52 14.05
N THR A 160 -2.99 8.78 13.83
CA THR A 160 -3.14 9.77 14.91
C THR A 160 -4.30 9.40 15.82
N LEU A 161 -5.45 9.03 15.25
CA LEU A 161 -6.59 8.54 16.03
C LEU A 161 -6.23 7.26 16.79
N PHE A 162 -5.54 6.34 16.12
CA PHE A 162 -5.05 5.10 16.75
C PHE A 162 -4.10 5.39 17.92
N LEU A 163 -3.22 6.38 17.81
CA LEU A 163 -2.32 6.79 18.90
C LEU A 163 -3.07 7.16 20.19
N PHE A 164 -4.19 7.86 20.08
CA PHE A 164 -4.94 8.36 21.23
C PHE A 164 -6.05 7.43 21.71
N LEU A 165 -6.62 6.61 20.82
CA LEU A 165 -7.84 5.83 21.09
C LEU A 165 -7.60 4.32 21.20
N GLN A 166 -6.39 3.84 20.90
CA GLN A 166 -6.08 2.41 21.04
C GLN A 166 -6.23 1.93 22.48
N ASN A 167 -6.71 0.70 22.63
CA ASN A 167 -6.77 0.04 23.93
C ASN A 167 -6.18 -1.36 23.83
N GLY A 168 -5.01 -1.55 24.44
CA GLY A 168 -4.33 -2.85 24.58
C GLY A 168 -3.28 -3.16 23.53
N TYR A 169 -2.98 -2.25 22.59
CA TYR A 169 -1.93 -2.47 21.60
C TYR A 169 -0.53 -2.21 22.17
N PRO A 170 0.48 -2.99 21.76
CA PRO A 170 1.86 -2.69 22.08
C PRO A 170 2.26 -1.30 21.57
N ILE A 171 2.66 -0.41 22.48
CA ILE A 171 2.87 1.01 22.20
C ILE A 171 3.89 1.26 21.08
N PHE A 172 4.91 0.40 20.95
CA PHE A 172 5.92 0.55 19.91
C PHE A 172 5.33 0.39 18.50
N ILE A 173 4.34 -0.47 18.29
CA ILE A 173 3.68 -0.67 16.98
C ILE A 173 2.89 0.58 16.62
N VAL A 174 2.19 1.14 17.61
CA VAL A 174 1.41 2.38 17.47
C VAL A 174 2.34 3.53 17.06
N TYR A 175 3.50 3.68 17.71
CA TYR A 175 4.50 4.68 17.34
C TYR A 175 5.09 4.45 15.94
N ILE A 176 5.41 3.21 15.57
CA ILE A 176 5.90 2.90 14.22
C ILE A 176 4.86 3.31 13.16
N ALA A 177 3.59 2.95 13.36
CA ALA A 177 2.51 3.33 12.45
C ALA A 177 2.34 4.86 12.36
N TYR A 178 2.49 5.57 13.48
CA TYR A 178 2.39 7.02 13.53
C TYR A 178 3.56 7.72 12.83
N VAL A 179 4.80 7.28 13.04
CA VAL A 179 6.01 7.92 12.50
C VAL A 179 6.24 7.59 11.03
N GLN A 180 5.92 6.36 10.61
CA GLN A 180 6.25 5.89 9.26
C GLN A 180 5.45 6.61 8.16
N ASN A 181 4.16 6.87 8.39
CA ASN A 181 3.28 7.45 7.36
C ASN A 181 3.69 8.90 6.96
N PRO A 182 4.03 9.80 7.90
CA PRO A 182 4.64 11.09 7.58
C PRO A 182 5.94 10.96 6.78
N PHE A 183 6.79 9.99 7.11
CA PHE A 183 8.04 9.77 6.39
C PHE A 183 7.79 9.38 4.92
N PHE A 184 6.85 8.46 4.67
CA PHE A 184 6.42 8.13 3.30
C PHE A 184 5.81 9.33 2.57
N LEU A 185 4.96 10.12 3.23
CA LEU A 185 4.37 11.31 2.64
C LEU A 185 5.45 12.29 2.16
N VAL A 186 6.46 12.56 2.98
CA VAL A 186 7.58 13.45 2.63
C VAL A 186 8.33 12.94 1.41
N MET A 187 8.70 11.66 1.36
CA MET A 187 9.43 11.11 0.20
C MET A 187 8.59 11.12 -1.08
N PHE A 188 7.30 10.74 -1.00
CA PHE A 188 6.41 10.80 -2.17
C PHE A 188 6.17 12.24 -2.62
N TYR A 189 6.09 13.19 -1.69
CA TYR A 189 5.95 14.60 -2.02
C TYR A 189 7.21 15.17 -2.68
N GLN A 190 8.39 14.80 -2.20
CA GLN A 190 9.66 15.14 -2.85
C GLN A 190 9.73 14.57 -4.27
N PHE A 191 9.35 13.30 -4.45
CA PHE A 191 9.24 12.70 -5.78
C PHE A 191 8.25 13.46 -6.70
N PHE A 192 7.09 13.84 -6.16
CA PHE A 192 6.09 14.60 -6.90
C PHE A 192 6.62 15.96 -7.36
N ARG A 193 7.27 16.71 -6.45
CA ARG A 193 7.87 18.02 -6.78
C ARG A 193 8.95 17.90 -7.85
N ALA A 194 9.90 16.99 -7.67
CA ALA A 194 10.99 16.77 -8.61
C ALA A 194 10.50 16.32 -10.00
N THR A 195 9.41 15.54 -10.04
CA THR A 195 8.88 14.99 -11.30
C THR A 195 7.98 15.98 -12.04
N TYR A 196 7.14 16.74 -11.34
CA TYR A 196 6.04 17.50 -11.95
C TYR A 196 6.10 19.02 -11.78
N GLN A 197 6.83 19.53 -10.80
CA GLN A 197 6.93 20.98 -10.56
C GLN A 197 8.26 21.55 -11.04
N ASP A 198 9.38 20.90 -10.70
CA ASP A 198 10.70 21.43 -11.03
C ASP A 198 11.05 21.25 -12.52
N LYS A 199 10.43 20.28 -13.20
CA LYS A 199 10.53 20.16 -14.68
C LYS A 199 9.80 21.25 -15.43
N ASN A 200 8.67 21.74 -14.90
CA ASN A 200 7.94 22.84 -15.52
C ASN A 200 8.65 24.19 -15.32
N LYS A 201 9.47 24.35 -14.27
CA LYS A 201 10.30 25.54 -14.04
C LYS A 201 11.55 25.63 -14.92
N LYS A 202 12.01 24.53 -15.54
CA LYS A 202 13.15 24.53 -16.48
C LYS A 202 12.76 24.78 -17.94
N CYS A 203 11.46 24.85 -18.25
CA CYS A 203 10.94 25.13 -19.59
C CYS A 203 10.29 26.52 -19.72
N ASN A 204 10.40 27.36 -18.68
CA ASN A 204 10.07 28.78 -18.69
C ASN A 204 11.35 29.57 -18.42
#